data_AF-A0A418QKS3-F1
#
_entry.id   AF-A0A418QKS3-F1
#
_cell.length_a   1.000
_cell.length_b   1.000
_cell.length_c   1.000
_cell.angle_alpha   90.00
_cell.angle_beta   90.00
_cell.angle_gamma   90.00
#
_symmetry.space_group_name_H-M   'P 1'
#
loop_
_entity.id
_entity.type
_entity.pdbx_description
1 polymer ?
#
loop_
_entity_poly.entity_id
_entity_poly.type
_entity_poly.pdbx_seq_one_letter_code
_entity_poly.pdbx_strand_id
1 'polypeptide(L)'
;MNTTFLFQVEESRVLTGLGVLLLPASMSEILASLALHTSLSVRLIQPGKQEISATASVEEITRVGEPAMRVLLLTQEGATAVPIGTEVWVVPVT
;
A
#
# COMPACT_ATOMS: atom_id res chain seq x y z
N MET A 1 12.23 -4.39 15.24
CA MET A 1 10.80 -3.99 15.14
C MET A 1 10.01 -5.21 14.72
N ASN A 2 8.74 -5.34 15.11
CA ASN A 2 7.88 -6.43 14.65
C ASN A 2 7.19 -6.04 13.34
N THR A 3 6.85 -7.04 12.52
CA THR A 3 6.00 -6.83 11.35
C THR A 3 4.66 -6.23 11.79
N THR A 4 4.20 -5.18 11.11
CA THR A 4 3.01 -4.41 11.52
C THR A 4 1.99 -4.38 10.39
N PHE A 5 0.76 -4.78 10.65
CA PHE A 5 -0.34 -4.69 9.69
C PHE A 5 -0.66 -3.22 9.41
N LEU A 6 -0.79 -2.85 8.14
CA LEU A 6 -1.22 -1.52 7.74
C LEU A 6 -2.69 -1.49 7.38
N PHE A 7 -3.09 -2.30 6.39
CA PHE A 7 -4.45 -2.35 5.87
C PHE A 7 -4.65 -3.56 4.94
N GLN A 8 -5.92 -3.80 4.60
CA GLN A 8 -6.33 -4.68 3.51
C GLN A 8 -6.67 -3.85 2.28
N VAL A 9 -6.23 -4.28 1.10
CA VAL A 9 -6.49 -3.62 -0.19
C VAL A 9 -7.96 -3.78 -0.57
N GLU A 10 -8.67 -2.67 -0.74
CA GLU A 10 -10.02 -2.64 -1.34
C GLU A 10 -9.96 -2.38 -2.85
N GLU A 11 -9.05 -1.50 -3.27
CA GLU A 11 -8.88 -1.14 -4.67
C GLU A 11 -7.38 -1.03 -5.00
N SER A 12 -7.00 -1.45 -6.21
CA SER A 12 -5.65 -1.19 -6.73
C SER A 12 -5.72 -0.60 -8.13
N ARG A 13 -4.78 0.31 -8.44
CA ARG A 13 -4.70 0.97 -9.75
C ARG A 13 -3.29 0.93 -10.28
N VAL A 14 -3.12 0.36 -11.47
CA VAL A 14 -1.84 0.44 -12.19
C VAL A 14 -1.69 1.87 -12.72
N LEU A 15 -0.59 2.51 -12.37
CA LEU A 15 -0.16 3.81 -12.87
C LEU A 15 0.99 3.59 -13.86
N THR A 16 0.70 3.72 -15.15
CA THR A 16 1.68 3.47 -16.22
C THR A 16 2.95 4.30 -16.00
N GLY A 17 4.09 3.62 -15.90
CA GLY A 17 5.40 4.26 -15.67
C GLY A 17 5.70 4.63 -14.22
N LEU A 18 4.79 4.38 -13.26
CA LEU A 18 4.99 4.67 -11.84
C LEU A 18 4.91 3.43 -10.94
N GLY A 19 3.95 2.53 -11.21
CA GLY A 19 3.75 1.34 -10.37
C GLY A 19 2.27 1.07 -10.08
N VAL A 20 1.95 0.64 -8.85
CA VAL A 20 0.58 0.29 -8.47
C VAL A 20 0.16 1.01 -7.19
N LEU A 21 -0.90 1.80 -7.28
CA LEU A 21 -1.53 2.45 -6.13
C LEU A 21 -2.41 1.44 -5.40
N LEU A 22 -2.28 1.34 -4.08
CA LEU A 22 -3.07 0.50 -3.20
C LEU A 22 -3.93 1.36 -2.29
N LEU A 23 -5.24 1.20 -2.40
CA LEU A 23 -6.20 1.92 -1.60
C LEU A 23 -6.71 0.99 -0.48
N PRO A 24 -6.71 1.47 0.77
CA PRO A 24 -7.12 0.67 1.91
C PRO A 24 -8.65 0.59 2.01
N ALA A 25 -9.18 -0.53 2.49
CA ALA A 25 -10.61 -0.71 2.78
C ALA A 25 -11.14 0.17 3.91
N SER A 26 -10.24 0.69 4.75
CA SER A 26 -10.54 1.60 5.85
C SER A 26 -9.34 2.48 6.14
N MET A 27 -9.57 3.60 6.82
CA MET A 27 -8.49 4.50 7.17
C MET A 27 -7.49 3.81 8.12
N SER A 28 -6.22 3.73 7.71
CA SER A 28 -5.14 3.19 8.53
C SER A 28 -4.52 4.32 9.36
N GLU A 29 -4.69 4.29 10.68
CA GLU A 29 -4.12 5.31 11.59
C GLU A 29 -2.59 5.32 11.52
N ILE A 30 -1.98 4.14 11.37
CA ILE A 30 -0.53 4.01 11.21
C ILE A 30 -0.09 4.74 9.95
N LEU A 31 -0.74 4.45 8.82
CA LEU A 31 -0.42 5.10 7.55
C LEU A 31 -0.69 6.62 7.61
N ALA A 32 -1.75 7.03 8.31
CA ALA A 32 -2.07 8.44 8.58
C ALA A 32 -0.98 9.18 9.37
N SER A 33 -0.26 8.48 10.24
CA SER A 33 0.83 9.06 11.04
C SER A 33 2.16 9.20 10.30
N LEU A 34 2.30 8.59 9.11
CA LEU A 34 3.53 8.63 8.34
C LEU A 34 3.59 9.87 7.44
N ALA A 35 4.78 10.44 7.29
CA ALA A 35 5.02 11.52 6.35
C ALA A 35 4.84 11.03 4.90
N LEU A 36 4.36 11.92 4.03
CA LEU A 36 4.29 11.64 2.59
C LEU A 36 5.67 11.32 2.02
N HIS A 37 5.68 10.46 1.01
CA HIS A 37 6.84 9.93 0.32
C HIS A 37 7.81 9.11 1.21
N THR A 38 7.40 8.77 2.43
CA THR A 38 8.13 7.81 3.26
C THR A 38 8.18 6.47 2.54
N SER A 39 9.38 5.94 2.28
CA SER A 39 9.56 4.60 1.73
C SER A 39 9.44 3.55 2.82
N LEU A 40 8.64 2.52 2.54
CA LEU A 40 8.38 1.39 3.42
C LEU A 40 8.78 0.10 2.71
N SER A 41 9.51 -0.76 3.41
CA SER A 41 9.60 -2.17 3.05
C SER A 41 8.29 -2.83 3.48
N VAL A 42 7.56 -3.41 2.53
CA VAL A 42 6.27 -4.03 2.77
C VAL A 42 6.24 -5.47 2.30
N ARG A 43 5.37 -6.24 2.95
CA ARG A 43 4.98 -7.58 2.54
C ARG A 43 3.49 -7.58 2.21
N LEU A 44 3.17 -8.11 1.05
CA LEU A 44 1.82 -8.30 0.57
C LEU A 44 1.46 -9.78 0.72
N ILE A 45 0.36 -10.06 1.40
CA ILE A 45 -0.19 -11.42 1.53
C ILE A 45 -1.51 -11.46 0.76
N GLN A 46 -1.48 -12.07 -0.42
CA GLN A 46 -2.65 -12.16 -1.28
C GLN A 46 -3.68 -13.17 -0.73
N PRO A 47 -4.96 -13.11 -1.14
CA PRO A 47 -5.99 -14.07 -0.69
C PRO A 47 -5.61 -15.54 -0.89
N GLY A 48 -4.88 -15.84 -1.98
CA GLY A 48 -4.34 -17.17 -2.28
C GLY A 48 -3.10 -17.57 -1.45
N LYS A 49 -2.75 -16.79 -0.42
CA LYS A 49 -1.58 -16.96 0.46
C LYS A 49 -0.21 -16.82 -0.22
N GLN A 50 -0.18 -16.31 -1.46
CA GLN A 50 1.06 -15.88 -2.07
C GLN A 50 1.60 -14.64 -1.35
N GLU A 51 2.87 -14.68 -0.98
CA GLU A 51 3.58 -13.55 -0.38
C GLU A 51 4.48 -12.86 -1.40
N ILE A 52 4.46 -11.52 -1.40
CA ILE A 52 5.33 -10.68 -2.24
C ILE A 52 5.98 -9.64 -1.34
N SER A 53 7.30 -9.49 -1.43
CA SER A 53 8.02 -8.39 -0.78
C SER A 53 8.21 -7.25 -1.79
N ALA A 54 7.97 -6.02 -1.36
CA ALA A 54 8.07 -4.84 -2.21
C ALA A 54 8.49 -3.61 -1.40
N THR A 55 8.90 -2.56 -2.12
CA THR A 55 9.01 -1.21 -1.57
C THR A 55 7.80 -0.41 -2.00
N ALA A 56 7.26 0.39 -1.07
CA ALA A 56 6.14 1.28 -1.31
C ALA A 56 6.43 2.67 -0.76
N SER A 57 5.94 3.72 -1.40
CA SER A 57 5.91 5.06 -0.82
C SER A 57 4.52 5.39 -0.25
N VAL A 58 4.49 6.12 0.86
CA VAL A 58 3.26 6.70 1.41
C VAL A 58 2.83 7.86 0.53
N GLU A 59 1.62 7.79 -0.02
CA GLU A 59 1.05 8.82 -0.89
C GLU A 59 -0.30 9.31 -0.36
N GLU A 60 -0.85 10.34 -1.00
CA GLU A 60 -2.19 10.88 -0.72
C GLU A 60 -3.06 10.85 -1.96
N ILE A 61 -4.33 10.50 -1.78
CA ILE A 61 -5.37 10.77 -2.76
C ILE A 61 -6.41 11.71 -2.16
N THR A 62 -6.93 12.59 -3.01
CA THR A 62 -8.05 13.47 -2.71
C THR A 62 -9.17 13.21 -3.70
N ARG A 63 -10.40 13.07 -3.20
CA ARG A 63 -11.61 12.98 -4.02
C ARG A 63 -12.54 14.14 -3.65
N VAL A 64 -13.31 14.65 -4.61
CA VAL A 64 -14.18 15.80 -4.37
C VAL A 64 -15.24 15.43 -3.32
N GLY A 65 -15.28 16.19 -2.23
CA GLY A 65 -16.23 15.97 -1.13
C GLY A 65 -15.82 14.89 -0.13
N GLU A 66 -14.64 14.28 -0.28
CA GLU A 66 -14.10 13.29 0.65
C GLU A 66 -12.83 13.82 1.34
N PRO A 67 -12.57 13.42 2.60
CA PRO A 67 -11.29 13.69 3.23
C PRO A 67 -10.13 13.08 2.43
N ALA A 68 -8.96 13.71 2.50
CA ALA A 68 -7.75 13.13 1.95
C ALA A 68 -7.45 11.78 2.61
N MET A 69 -7.03 10.81 1.80
CA MET A 69 -6.75 9.44 2.26
C MET A 69 -5.29 9.10 1.98
N ARG A 70 -4.60 8.53 2.97
CA ARG A 70 -3.27 7.97 2.76
C ARG A 70 -3.38 6.62 2.06
N VAL A 71 -2.49 6.41 1.11
CA VAL A 71 -2.41 5.21 0.28
C VAL A 71 -0.96 4.78 0.13
N LEU A 72 -0.71 3.65 -0.53
CA LEU A 72 0.64 3.23 -0.89
C LEU A 72 0.81 3.17 -2.40
N LEU A 73 1.93 3.67 -2.89
CA LEU A 73 2.39 3.43 -4.26
C LEU A 73 3.49 2.37 -4.23
N LEU A 74 3.19 1.16 -4.74
CA LEU A 74 4.19 0.14 -4.97
C LEU A 74 5.10 0.55 -6.13
N THR A 75 6.39 0.72 -5.86
CA THR A 75 7.38 1.01 -6.88
C THR A 75 7.88 -0.30 -7.47
N GLN A 76 7.17 -0.81 -8.47
CA GLN A 76 7.56 -2.02 -9.19
C GLN A 76 7.31 -1.82 -10.70
N GLU A 77 8.36 -1.97 -11.49
CA GLU A 77 8.29 -1.91 -12.94
C GLU A 77 7.51 -3.12 -13.49
N GLY A 78 6.62 -2.87 -14.47
CA GLY A 78 5.78 -3.92 -15.05
C GLY A 78 4.74 -4.54 -14.11
N ALA A 79 4.44 -3.87 -12.99
CA ALA A 79 3.54 -4.39 -11.97
C ALA A 79 2.09 -4.53 -12.46
N THR A 80 1.50 -5.67 -12.15
CA THR A 80 0.08 -5.95 -12.36
C THR A 80 -0.75 -5.43 -11.19
N ALA A 81 -2.05 -5.23 -11.41
CA ALA A 81 -2.97 -4.91 -10.32
C ALA A 81 -2.86 -5.92 -9.17
N VAL A 82 -2.88 -5.41 -7.94
CA VAL A 82 -2.87 -6.23 -6.73
C VAL A 82 -4.30 -6.69 -6.43
N PRO A 83 -4.53 -7.98 -6.15
CA PRO A 83 -5.87 -8.48 -5.86
C PRO A 83 -6.52 -7.80 -4.64
N ILE A 84 -7.83 -7.57 -4.72
CA ILE A 84 -8.66 -7.15 -3.58
C ILE A 84 -8.52 -8.18 -2.45
N GLY A 85 -8.50 -7.71 -1.21
CA GLY A 85 -8.34 -8.55 -0.03
C GLY A 85 -6.89 -8.86 0.32
N THR A 86 -5.92 -8.40 -0.48
CA THR A 86 -4.49 -8.51 -0.14
C THR A 86 -4.19 -7.73 1.13
N GLU A 87 -3.54 -8.35 2.09
CA GLU A 87 -3.08 -7.70 3.32
C GLU A 87 -1.71 -7.07 3.09
N VAL A 88 -1.53 -5.84 3.59
CA VAL A 88 -0.25 -5.12 3.50
C VAL A 88 0.34 -4.95 4.89
N TRP A 89 1.60 -5.36 5.03
CA TRP A 89 2.34 -5.37 6.28
C TRP A 89 3.67 -4.63 6.13
N VAL A 90 4.01 -3.72 7.03
CA VAL A 90 5.38 -3.16 7.12
C VAL A 90 6.30 -4.17 7.73
N VAL A 91 7.44 -4.39 7.07
CA VAL A 91 8.53 -5.21 7.59
C VAL A 91 9.69 -4.31 8.07
N PRO A 92 10.38 -4.67 9.15
CA PRO A 92 11.60 -3.98 9.58
C PRO A 92 12.65 -4.03 8.47
N VAL A 93 13.40 -2.95 8.31
CA VAL A 93 14.64 -2.98 7.54
C VAL A 93 15.68 -3.69 8.40
N THR A 94 16.15 -4.86 7.94
CA THR A 94 17.28 -5.60 8.53
C THR A 94 18.61 -4.93 8.25
#